data_AF-A0A382Y739-F1
#
_entry.id   AF-A0A382Y739-F1
#
_cell.length_a   1.000
_cell.length_b   1.000
_cell.length_c   1.000
_cell.angle_alpha   90.00
_cell.angle_beta   90.00
_cell.angle_gamma   90.00
#
_symmetry.space_group_name_H-M   'P 1'
#
loop_
_entity.id
_entity.type
_entity.pdbx_description
1 polymer ?
#
loop_
_entity_poly.entity_id
_entity_poly.type
_entity_poly.pdbx_seq_one_letter_code
_entity_poly.pdbx_strand_id
1 'polypeptide(L)'
;VLFSIIFSKDTNKFNLKSGERISGTISGETDSTYTLDTAFGTITLNKANIQTDEELIYLKSEDHKTENNQYVSVGFLDHKTGNSLVGYARTLKKVDKHELFVGVGTLVAMNTLSAGWKYYLLDSPIHLYSVVSIQGIAGMGGGFISPFLSVGAEKSITDKLYINLGLNTVIRVYKNRPNELVPFPNVNLNWRF
;
A
#
# COMPACT_ATOMS: atom_id res chain seq x y z
N VAL A 1 -4.78 -29.50 12.98
CA VAL A 1 -5.51 -28.29 13.46
C VAL A 1 -5.76 -27.43 12.23
N LEU A 2 -7.00 -27.46 11.72
CA LEU A 2 -7.40 -26.78 10.48
C LEU A 2 -8.22 -25.55 10.91
N PHE A 3 -7.77 -24.36 10.52
CA PHE A 3 -8.41 -23.07 10.82
C PHE A 3 -9.70 -22.94 10.01
N SER A 4 -10.86 -22.93 10.68
CA SER A 4 -12.14 -22.58 10.07
C SER A 4 -12.22 -21.07 9.86
N ILE A 5 -12.39 -20.65 8.61
CA ILE A 5 -12.69 -19.27 8.25
C ILE A 5 -14.20 -19.07 8.45
N ILE A 6 -14.58 -18.23 9.40
CA ILE A 6 -15.97 -17.83 9.63
C ILE A 6 -16.31 -16.76 8.58
N PHE A 7 -17.17 -17.11 7.62
CA PHE A 7 -17.76 -16.12 6.71
C PHE A 7 -18.75 -15.26 7.50
N SER A 8 -18.48 -13.95 7.55
CA SER A 8 -19.43 -12.95 8.03
C SER A 8 -20.58 -12.84 7.02
N LYS A 9 -21.84 -12.87 7.49
CA LYS A 9 -23.01 -12.57 6.66
C LYS A 9 -23.08 -11.05 6.45
N ASP A 10 -22.82 -10.59 5.22
CA ASP A 10 -22.88 -9.18 4.87
C ASP A 10 -24.30 -8.63 5.04
N THR A 11 -24.49 -7.75 6.03
CA THR A 11 -25.76 -7.10 6.32
C THR A 11 -25.81 -5.75 5.63
N ASN A 12 -26.69 -5.59 4.65
CA ASN A 12 -26.87 -4.33 3.92
C ASN A 12 -27.81 -3.40 4.69
N LYS A 13 -27.49 -2.10 4.73
CA LYS A 13 -28.29 -1.05 5.38
C LYS A 13 -28.88 -0.13 4.33
N PHE A 14 -30.19 0.01 4.30
CA PHE A 14 -30.94 0.89 3.39
C PHE A 14 -31.60 2.03 4.17
N ASN A 15 -31.47 3.25 3.67
CA ASN A 15 -32.19 4.41 4.18
C ASN A 15 -33.39 4.69 3.25
N LEU A 16 -34.59 4.76 3.82
CA LEU A 16 -35.82 5.08 3.09
C LEU A 16 -36.06 6.59 3.07
N LYS A 17 -36.76 7.10 2.04
CA LYS A 17 -37.20 8.51 1.95
C LYS A 17 -38.09 8.94 3.11
N SER A 18 -38.70 7.99 3.81
CA SER A 18 -39.46 8.22 5.05
C SER A 18 -38.57 8.53 6.27
N GLY A 19 -37.24 8.41 6.15
CA GLY A 19 -36.28 8.54 7.24
C GLY A 19 -36.06 7.26 8.05
N GLU A 20 -36.76 6.18 7.72
CA GLU A 20 -36.62 4.87 8.37
C GLU A 20 -35.41 4.10 7.83
N ARG A 21 -34.73 3.37 8.71
CA ARG A 21 -33.51 2.62 8.39
C ARG A 21 -33.79 1.13 8.50
N ILE A 22 -33.53 0.39 7.43
CA ILE A 22 -33.79 -1.06 7.37
C ILE A 22 -32.47 -1.77 7.09
N SER A 23 -32.17 -2.80 7.88
CA SER A 23 -30.96 -3.62 7.72
C SER A 23 -31.32 -5.09 7.55
N GLY A 24 -30.75 -5.74 6.54
CA GLY A 24 -31.01 -7.14 6.24
C GLY A 24 -30.06 -7.72 5.20
N THR A 25 -30.17 -9.02 4.95
CA THR A 25 -29.43 -9.70 3.88
C THR A 25 -30.31 -9.72 2.63
N ILE A 26 -29.78 -9.41 1.45
CA ILE A 26 -30.56 -9.43 0.21
C ILE A 26 -30.76 -10.90 -0.18
N SER A 27 -32.02 -11.35 -0.20
CA SER A 27 -32.43 -12.71 -0.51
C SER A 27 -32.96 -12.83 -1.94
N GLY A 28 -33.37 -11.71 -2.55
CA GLY A 28 -33.77 -11.65 -3.96
C GLY A 28 -33.84 -10.22 -4.50
N GLU A 29 -33.67 -10.07 -5.81
CA GLU A 29 -33.76 -8.79 -6.51
C GLU A 29 -34.61 -8.94 -7.77
N THR A 30 -35.52 -7.98 -7.98
CA THR A 30 -36.23 -7.77 -9.24
C THR A 30 -35.91 -6.38 -9.79
N ASP A 31 -36.37 -6.07 -11.00
CA ASP A 31 -36.15 -4.75 -11.61
C ASP A 31 -36.67 -3.57 -10.76
N SER A 32 -37.65 -3.81 -9.88
CA SER A 32 -38.30 -2.76 -9.08
C SER A 32 -38.21 -2.96 -7.56
N THR A 33 -37.79 -4.14 -7.08
CA THR A 33 -37.80 -4.46 -5.64
C THR A 33 -36.56 -5.21 -5.17
N TYR A 34 -36.22 -5.02 -3.89
CA TYR A 34 -35.30 -5.86 -3.13
C TYR A 34 -36.08 -6.67 -2.10
N THR A 35 -35.84 -7.97 -2.04
CA THR A 35 -36.33 -8.85 -0.97
C THR A 35 -35.23 -9.00 0.06
N LEU A 36 -35.47 -8.55 1.29
CA LEU A 36 -34.53 -8.59 2.40
C LEU A 36 -34.96 -9.59 3.45
N ASP A 37 -34.04 -10.43 3.90
CA ASP A 37 -34.20 -11.17 5.14
C ASP A 37 -33.67 -10.33 6.30
N THR A 38 -34.60 -9.86 7.13
CA THR A 38 -34.31 -9.05 8.33
C THR A 38 -34.56 -9.87 9.59
N ALA A 39 -34.09 -9.38 10.74
CA ALA A 39 -34.32 -10.03 12.04
C ALA A 39 -35.81 -10.18 12.41
N PHE A 40 -36.69 -9.44 11.72
CA PHE A 40 -38.14 -9.42 11.95
C PHE A 40 -38.94 -10.17 10.86
N GLY A 41 -38.25 -10.82 9.92
CA GLY A 41 -38.85 -11.54 8.79
C GLY A 41 -38.43 -10.99 7.43
N THR A 42 -39.00 -11.56 6.37
CA THR A 42 -38.72 -11.16 4.99
C THR A 42 -39.50 -9.89 4.63
N ILE A 43 -38.79 -8.84 4.22
CA ILE A 43 -39.36 -7.54 3.87
C ILE A 43 -39.06 -7.24 2.40
N THR A 44 -40.09 -6.88 1.63
CA THR A 44 -39.93 -6.43 0.24
C THR A 44 -39.85 -4.90 0.20
N LEU A 45 -38.71 -4.38 -0.22
CA LEU A 45 -38.49 -2.95 -0.40
C LEU A 45 -38.64 -2.54 -1.86
N ASN A 46 -39.39 -1.48 -2.12
CA ASN A 46 -39.48 -0.88 -3.45
C ASN A 46 -38.29 0.08 -3.69
N LYS A 47 -37.58 -0.10 -4.80
CA LYS A 47 -36.41 0.71 -5.19
C LYS A 47 -36.75 2.22 -5.27
N ALA A 48 -37.98 2.59 -5.63
CA ALA A 48 -38.42 3.99 -5.71
C ALA A 48 -38.52 4.71 -4.36
N ASN A 49 -38.67 3.95 -3.27
CA ASN A 49 -38.84 4.47 -1.91
C ASN A 49 -37.52 4.60 -1.14
N ILE A 50 -36.41 4.15 -1.74
CA ILE A 50 -35.07 4.33 -1.21
C ILE A 50 -34.67 5.79 -1.44
N GLN A 51 -34.10 6.44 -0.42
CA GLN A 51 -33.54 7.79 -0.59
C GLN A 51 -32.28 7.65 -1.43
N THR A 52 -32.40 7.95 -2.72
CA THR A 52 -31.25 8.09 -3.61
C THR A 52 -30.63 9.43 -3.30
N ASP A 53 -29.58 9.42 -2.47
CA ASP A 53 -28.65 10.55 -2.47
C ASP A 53 -28.12 10.62 -3.91
N GLU A 54 -28.43 11.69 -4.63
CA GLU A 54 -27.87 12.01 -5.94
C GLU A 54 -26.39 12.37 -5.77
N GLU A 55 -25.60 11.40 -5.30
CA GLU A 55 -24.16 11.38 -5.40
C GLU A 55 -23.84 10.38 -6.49
N LEU A 56 -23.54 10.93 -7.68
CA LEU A 56 -22.99 10.28 -8.86
C LEU A 56 -22.78 8.77 -8.72
N ILE A 57 -23.70 8.01 -9.33
CA ILE A 57 -23.52 6.60 -9.64
C ILE A 57 -22.33 6.50 -10.62
N TYR A 58 -21.12 6.52 -10.10
CA TYR A 58 -20.04 5.73 -10.67
C TYR A 58 -20.13 4.39 -9.98
N LEU A 59 -20.62 3.42 -10.74
CA LEU A 59 -20.50 2.02 -10.42
C LEU A 59 -19.11 1.76 -9.84
N LYS A 60 -19.11 1.02 -8.73
CA LYS A 60 -18.02 0.26 -8.13
C LYS A 60 -17.35 -0.65 -9.18
N SER A 61 -16.72 -0.07 -10.19
CA SER A 61 -15.42 -0.49 -10.67
C SER A 61 -14.47 0.06 -9.62
N GLU A 62 -13.71 -0.82 -8.99
CA GLU A 62 -12.60 -0.44 -8.13
C GLU A 62 -11.52 0.21 -9.00
N ASP A 63 -11.80 1.43 -9.50
CA ASP A 63 -10.81 2.33 -10.06
C ASP A 63 -9.95 2.76 -8.89
N HIS A 64 -9.02 1.87 -8.52
CA HIS A 64 -7.80 2.28 -7.86
C HIS A 64 -7.24 3.42 -8.69
N LYS A 65 -7.50 4.66 -8.25
CA LYS A 65 -6.79 5.84 -8.69
C LYS A 65 -5.35 5.55 -8.36
N THR A 66 -4.68 4.93 -9.32
CA THR A 66 -3.34 4.43 -9.17
C THR A 66 -2.50 5.67 -9.24
N GLU A 67 -2.27 6.30 -8.09
CA GLU A 67 -1.36 7.43 -7.96
C GLU A 67 0.01 6.94 -8.37
N ASN A 68 0.28 7.12 -9.66
CA ASN A 68 1.52 6.81 -10.31
C ASN A 68 2.50 7.94 -10.01
N ASN A 69 2.92 8.04 -8.75
CA ASN A 69 3.90 9.02 -8.34
C ASN A 69 5.30 8.51 -8.68
N GLN A 70 6.02 9.33 -9.41
CA GLN A 70 7.42 9.07 -9.74
C GLN A 70 8.30 9.65 -8.64
N TYR A 71 9.37 8.93 -8.34
CA TYR A 71 10.26 9.23 -7.24
C TYR A 71 11.70 9.17 -7.75
N VAL A 72 12.42 10.27 -7.62
CA VAL A 72 13.87 10.32 -7.84
C VAL A 72 14.51 10.61 -6.51
N SER A 73 15.49 9.80 -6.12
CA SER A 73 16.28 10.04 -4.92
C SER A 73 17.76 10.17 -5.24
N VAL A 74 18.40 11.07 -4.50
CA VAL A 74 19.84 11.24 -4.48
C VAL A 74 20.27 11.29 -3.03
N GLY A 75 21.15 10.39 -2.62
CA GLY A 75 21.62 10.31 -1.24
C GLY A 75 22.28 8.99 -0.89
N PHE A 76 22.69 8.84 0.36
CA PHE A 76 23.40 7.67 0.81
C PHE A 76 22.43 6.54 1.16
N LEU A 77 22.43 5.48 0.33
CA LEU A 77 21.76 4.20 0.59
C LEU A 77 20.24 4.33 0.76
N ASP A 78 19.53 4.71 -0.31
CA ASP A 78 18.08 4.93 -0.33
C ASP A 78 17.22 3.80 0.26
N HIS A 79 16.10 4.14 0.90
CA HIS A 79 15.18 3.18 1.53
C HIS A 79 14.27 2.43 0.55
N LYS A 80 14.13 2.88 -0.71
CA LYS A 80 13.42 2.17 -1.78
C LYS A 80 14.40 1.45 -2.72
N THR A 81 15.50 2.08 -3.12
CA THR A 81 16.50 1.51 -4.07
C THR A 81 17.71 0.87 -3.38
N GLY A 82 17.75 0.86 -2.05
CA GLY A 82 18.75 0.15 -1.26
C GLY A 82 20.16 0.69 -1.42
N ASN A 83 21.08 -0.17 -1.85
CA ASN A 83 22.50 0.16 -1.99
C ASN A 83 22.75 1.03 -3.23
N SER A 84 22.31 2.28 -3.18
CA SER A 84 22.39 3.25 -4.28
C SER A 84 22.69 4.65 -3.76
N LEU A 85 23.46 5.41 -4.55
CA LEU A 85 23.66 6.86 -4.35
C LEU A 85 22.62 7.68 -5.12
N VAL A 86 22.24 7.17 -6.29
CA VAL A 86 21.20 7.75 -7.13
C VAL A 86 20.20 6.64 -7.44
N GLY A 87 18.93 6.91 -7.17
CA GLY A 87 17.83 5.98 -7.31
C GLY A 87 16.66 6.59 -8.05
N TYR A 88 15.98 5.77 -8.84
CA TYR A 88 14.68 6.06 -9.39
C TYR A 88 13.71 4.97 -8.94
N ALA A 89 12.58 5.35 -8.36
CA ALA A 89 11.52 4.43 -8.01
C ALA A 89 10.19 4.91 -8.57
N ARG A 90 9.34 3.96 -8.91
CA ARG A 90 7.97 4.19 -9.33
C ARG A 90 7.04 3.49 -8.36
N THR A 91 6.08 4.24 -7.81
CA THR A 91 5.01 3.65 -7.02
C THR A 91 4.01 3.01 -7.99
N LEU A 92 3.81 1.70 -7.86
CA LEU A 92 2.90 0.93 -8.71
C LEU A 92 1.46 1.04 -8.23
N LYS A 93 1.24 0.95 -6.92
CA LYS A 93 -0.09 1.01 -6.33
C LYS A 93 0.01 1.62 -4.93
N LYS A 94 -0.88 2.55 -4.62
CA LYS A 94 -1.03 3.14 -3.30
C LYS A 94 -2.45 2.90 -2.81
N VAL A 95 -2.60 2.26 -1.66
CA VAL A 95 -3.89 2.02 -0.99
C VAL A 95 -3.70 2.44 0.46
N ASP A 96 -4.38 3.50 0.88
CA ASP A 96 -4.26 4.10 2.22
C ASP A 96 -2.80 4.37 2.61
N LYS A 97 -2.27 3.59 3.56
CA LYS A 97 -0.91 3.68 4.12
C LYS A 97 0.09 2.73 3.45
N HIS A 98 -0.36 1.97 2.46
CA HIS A 98 0.41 0.94 1.78
C HIS A 98 0.82 1.41 0.39
N GLU A 99 2.12 1.44 0.12
CA GLU A 99 2.71 1.76 -1.18
C GLU A 99 3.50 0.57 -1.71
N LEU A 100 3.08 0.01 -2.83
CA LEU A 100 3.86 -0.94 -3.61
C LEU A 100 4.75 -0.17 -4.58
N PHE A 101 6.04 -0.49 -4.65
CA PHE A 101 7.00 0.20 -5.51
C PHE A 101 7.96 -0.75 -6.21
N VAL A 102 8.52 -0.26 -7.31
CA VAL A 102 9.68 -0.85 -8.00
C VAL A 102 10.73 0.24 -8.16
N GLY A 103 11.99 -0.09 -7.88
CA GLY A 103 13.11 0.83 -7.89
C GLY A 103 14.30 0.30 -8.65
N VAL A 104 15.03 1.21 -9.29
CA VAL A 104 16.35 0.98 -9.87
C VAL A 104 17.30 2.02 -9.31
N GLY A 105 18.48 1.61 -8.86
CA GLY A 105 19.47 2.53 -8.31
C GLY A 105 20.88 2.11 -8.66
N THR A 106 21.80 3.06 -8.58
CA THR A 106 23.22 2.83 -8.88
C THR A 106 24.11 3.37 -7.77
N LEU A 107 25.17 2.62 -7.46
CA LEU A 107 26.25 2.96 -6.55
C LEU A 107 27.56 2.76 -7.31
N VAL A 108 28.10 3.83 -7.90
CA VAL A 108 29.37 3.90 -8.65
C VAL A 108 29.49 2.86 -9.79
N ALA A 109 29.67 1.58 -9.45
CA ALA A 109 29.79 0.44 -10.37
C ALA A 109 28.91 -0.76 -9.95
N MET A 110 27.84 -0.50 -9.21
CA MET A 110 26.89 -1.49 -8.70
C MET A 110 25.47 -1.01 -8.95
N ASN A 111 24.67 -1.81 -9.64
CA ASN A 111 23.27 -1.52 -9.90
C ASN A 111 22.39 -2.36 -8.98
N THR A 112 21.32 -1.74 -8.50
CA THR A 112 20.33 -2.36 -7.63
C THR A 112 18.98 -2.27 -8.31
N LEU A 113 18.28 -3.40 -8.38
CA LEU A 113 16.87 -3.49 -8.74
C LEU A 113 16.11 -3.89 -7.47
N SER A 114 15.04 -3.20 -7.15
CA SER A 114 14.23 -3.47 -5.96
C SER A 114 12.75 -3.52 -6.29
N ALA A 115 12.02 -4.39 -5.60
CA ALA A 115 10.57 -4.39 -5.59
C ALA A 115 10.10 -4.62 -4.15
N GLY A 116 9.17 -3.79 -3.67
CA GLY A 116 8.83 -3.82 -2.27
C GLY A 116 7.57 -3.06 -1.90
N TRP A 117 7.28 -3.14 -0.61
CA TRP A 117 6.16 -2.55 0.06
C TRP A 117 6.67 -1.54 1.09
N LYS A 118 6.28 -0.28 0.95
CA LYS A 118 6.41 0.77 1.97
C LYS A 118 5.10 0.95 2.74
N TYR A 119 5.16 0.94 4.05
CA TYR A 119 4.06 1.21 4.96
C TYR A 119 4.33 2.50 5.75
N TYR A 120 3.35 3.41 5.80
CA TYR A 120 3.42 4.60 6.65
C TYR A 120 2.82 4.29 8.02
N LEU A 121 3.62 4.42 9.07
CA LEU A 121 3.22 4.20 10.45
C LEU A 121 2.52 5.44 11.01
N LEU A 122 3.03 6.63 10.67
CA LEU A 122 2.53 7.90 11.17
C LEU A 122 2.51 8.95 10.05
N ASP A 123 1.43 9.73 10.00
CA ASP A 123 1.14 10.62 8.86
C ASP A 123 1.22 12.14 9.21
N SER A 124 1.88 12.55 10.31
CA SER A 124 1.99 13.99 10.63
C SER A 124 3.00 14.32 11.74
N PRO A 125 3.67 15.49 11.75
CA PRO A 125 4.23 16.26 10.62
C PRO A 125 5.52 15.63 10.06
N ILE A 126 6.01 14.58 10.73
CA ILE A 126 7.12 13.74 10.30
C ILE A 126 6.52 12.37 9.96
N HIS A 127 6.69 11.94 8.71
CA HIS A 127 6.14 10.67 8.24
C HIS A 127 7.06 9.53 8.65
N LEU A 128 6.64 8.69 9.59
CA LEU A 128 7.37 7.48 9.95
C LEU A 128 7.00 6.37 8.96
N TYR A 129 8.00 5.71 8.39
CA TYR A 129 7.82 4.65 7.40
C TYR A 129 8.59 3.39 7.75
N SER A 130 8.08 2.27 7.27
CA SER A 130 8.76 0.99 7.19
C SER A 130 8.71 0.48 5.75
N VAL A 131 9.77 -0.17 5.30
CA VAL A 131 9.87 -0.76 3.97
C VAL A 131 10.31 -2.20 4.10
N VAL A 132 9.66 -3.07 3.33
CA VAL A 132 10.07 -4.45 3.12
C VAL A 132 10.21 -4.66 1.62
N SER A 133 11.37 -5.09 1.15
CA SER A 133 11.62 -5.30 -0.27
C SER A 133 12.53 -6.49 -0.53
N ILE A 134 12.48 -6.99 -1.76
CA ILE A 134 13.50 -7.89 -2.32
C ILE A 134 14.35 -7.07 -3.27
N GLN A 135 15.67 -7.20 -3.14
CA GLN A 135 16.61 -6.46 -3.97
C GLN A 135 17.56 -7.41 -4.67
N GLY A 136 17.74 -7.21 -5.98
CA GLY A 136 18.81 -7.80 -6.77
C GLY A 136 19.92 -6.76 -6.94
N ILE A 137 21.11 -7.10 -6.47
CA ILE A 137 22.31 -6.25 -6.56
C ILE A 137 23.26 -6.91 -7.54
N ALA A 138 23.74 -6.16 -8.53
CA ALA A 138 24.71 -6.64 -9.51
C ALA A 138 25.84 -5.61 -9.68
N GLY A 139 27.08 -6.06 -9.53
CA GLY A 139 28.27 -5.23 -9.72
C GLY A 139 29.46 -6.03 -10.23
N MET A 140 30.63 -5.39 -10.29
CA MET A 140 31.86 -5.99 -10.83
C MET A 140 32.33 -7.25 -10.07
N GLY A 141 31.88 -7.46 -8.83
CA GLY A 141 32.18 -8.64 -8.01
C GLY A 141 31.14 -9.76 -8.08
N GLY A 142 30.15 -9.67 -8.99
CA GLY A 142 29.03 -10.59 -9.10
C GLY A 142 27.70 -9.96 -8.66
N GLY A 143 26.66 -10.79 -8.58
CA GLY A 143 25.33 -10.34 -8.17
C GLY A 143 24.65 -11.32 -7.21
N PHE A 144 23.79 -10.78 -6.37
CA PHE A 144 23.01 -11.56 -5.40
C PHE A 144 21.64 -10.94 -5.17
N ILE A 145 20.71 -11.77 -4.71
CA ILE A 145 19.36 -11.34 -4.32
C ILE A 145 19.28 -11.40 -2.79
N SER A 146 18.80 -10.34 -2.18
CA SER A 146 18.66 -10.26 -0.73
C SER A 146 17.35 -9.57 -0.32
N PRO A 147 16.64 -10.08 0.70
CA PRO A 147 15.63 -9.31 1.41
C PRO A 147 16.25 -8.06 2.05
N PHE A 148 15.46 -7.00 2.08
CA PHE A 148 15.85 -5.70 2.63
C PHE A 148 14.71 -5.11 3.43
N LEU A 149 15.04 -4.58 4.59
CA LEU A 149 14.12 -3.85 5.43
C LEU A 149 14.66 -2.44 5.65
N SER A 150 13.79 -1.46 5.74
CA SER A 150 14.14 -0.10 6.12
C SER A 150 13.11 0.45 7.08
N VAL A 151 13.57 1.20 8.07
CA VAL A 151 12.70 2.01 8.93
C VAL A 151 13.26 3.41 9.00
N GLY A 152 12.40 4.42 8.95
CA GLY A 152 12.88 5.79 8.91
C GLY A 152 11.79 6.82 9.07
N ALA A 153 12.24 8.07 9.05
CA ALA A 153 11.44 9.27 9.09
C ALA A 153 11.64 10.06 7.80
N GLU A 154 10.55 10.59 7.27
CA GLU A 154 10.51 11.43 6.09
C GLU A 154 9.86 12.77 6.46
N LYS A 155 10.51 13.86 6.09
CA LYS A 155 10.02 15.23 6.32
C LYS A 155 9.98 15.98 5.00
N SER A 156 8.86 16.62 4.69
CA SER A 156 8.78 17.55 3.56
C SER A 156 9.55 18.83 3.89
N ILE A 157 10.40 19.25 2.95
CA ILE A 157 11.03 20.59 2.96
C ILE A 157 10.21 21.54 2.08
N THR A 158 9.66 21.02 0.98
CA THR A 158 8.79 21.72 0.02
C THR A 158 7.79 20.70 -0.54
N ASP A 159 6.76 21.14 -1.27
CA ASP A 159 5.73 20.25 -1.85
C ASP A 159 6.29 19.12 -2.71
N LYS A 160 7.49 19.30 -3.29
CA LYS A 160 8.16 18.30 -4.15
C LYS A 160 9.41 17.70 -3.54
N LEU A 161 9.99 18.31 -2.51
CA LEU A 161 11.30 17.94 -1.95
C LEU A 161 11.16 17.39 -0.53
N TYR A 162 11.66 16.18 -0.32
CA TYR A 162 11.58 15.46 0.94
C TYR A 162 12.97 15.03 1.40
N ILE A 163 13.25 15.18 2.69
CA ILE A 163 14.43 14.60 3.33
C ILE A 163 14.05 13.36 4.12
N ASN A 164 14.92 12.37 4.09
CA ASN A 164 14.67 11.05 4.66
C ASN A 164 15.91 10.66 5.44
N LEU A 165 15.65 10.12 6.62
CA LEU A 165 16.66 9.61 7.52
C LEU A 165 16.14 8.30 8.10
N GLY A 166 17.00 7.29 8.18
CA GLY A 166 16.56 5.98 8.59
C GLY A 166 17.69 4.98 8.76
N LEU A 167 17.28 3.78 9.10
CA LEU A 167 18.14 2.61 9.24
C LEU A 167 17.66 1.55 8.27
N ASN A 168 18.55 1.17 7.37
CA ASN A 168 18.37 0.05 6.48
C ASN A 168 19.00 -1.20 7.07
N THR A 169 18.50 -2.36 6.70
CA THR A 169 19.15 -3.63 6.96
C THR A 169 19.00 -4.55 5.77
N VAL A 170 20.10 -5.20 5.39
CA VAL A 170 20.10 -6.27 4.40
C VAL A 170 20.21 -7.59 5.14
N ILE A 171 19.33 -8.53 4.77
CA ILE A 171 19.40 -9.89 5.28
C ILE A 171 20.19 -10.72 4.27
N ARG A 172 21.40 -11.13 4.64
CA ARG A 172 22.20 -12.06 3.81
C ARG A 172 21.91 -13.48 4.25
N VAL A 173 21.27 -14.22 3.36
CA VAL A 173 20.96 -15.63 3.55
C VAL A 173 22.10 -16.46 2.97
N TYR A 174 22.78 -17.23 3.81
CA TYR A 174 23.85 -18.13 3.40
C TYR A 174 23.40 -19.58 3.54
N LYS A 175 23.83 -20.45 2.63
CA LYS A 175 23.50 -21.89 2.69
C LYS A 175 24.21 -22.61 3.85
N ASN A 176 25.42 -22.16 4.21
CA ASN A 176 26.32 -22.84 5.13
C ASN A 176 26.75 -21.99 6.34
N ARG A 177 26.11 -20.83 6.56
CA ARG A 177 26.41 -19.92 7.67
C ARG A 177 25.12 -19.34 8.23
N PRO A 178 25.09 -18.92 9.50
CA PRO A 178 23.95 -18.21 10.06
C PRO A 178 23.64 -16.95 9.24
N ASN A 179 22.35 -16.60 9.17
CA ASN A 179 21.89 -15.40 8.48
C ASN A 179 22.50 -14.16 9.13
N GLU A 180 22.96 -13.24 8.29
CA GLU A 180 23.61 -12.03 8.74
C GLU A 180 22.69 -10.84 8.49
N LEU A 181 22.47 -10.05 9.54
CA LEU A 181 21.76 -8.78 9.47
C LEU A 181 22.79 -7.67 9.41
N VAL A 182 22.82 -6.93 8.31
CA VAL A 182 23.77 -5.83 8.11
C VAL A 182 23.00 -4.52 8.17
N PRO A 183 22.90 -3.86 9.35
CA PRO A 183 22.27 -2.56 9.46
C PRO A 183 23.21 -1.45 8.99
N PHE A 184 22.67 -0.45 8.31
CA PHE A 184 23.41 0.74 7.89
C PHE A 184 22.48 1.95 7.82
N PRO A 185 22.99 3.16 8.12
CA PRO A 185 22.18 4.37 8.06
C PRO A 185 21.84 4.73 6.62
N ASN A 186 20.69 5.38 6.43
CA ASN A 186 20.31 6.04 5.19
C ASN A 186 20.08 7.53 5.40
N VAL A 187 20.45 8.33 4.39
CA VAL A 187 20.14 9.76 4.34
C VAL A 187 19.90 10.15 2.88
N ASN A 188 18.69 10.60 2.56
CA ASN A 188 18.29 10.80 1.17
C ASN A 188 17.46 12.06 0.96
N LEU A 189 17.75 12.76 -0.13
CA LEU A 189 16.90 13.81 -0.68
C LEU A 189 16.08 13.23 -1.83
N ASN A 190 14.77 13.41 -1.74
CA ASN A 190 13.82 12.83 -2.65
C ASN A 190 13.00 13.90 -3.34
N TRP A 191 12.95 13.81 -4.66
CA TRP A 191 12.09 14.62 -5.50
C TRP A 191 10.90 13.79 -5.95
N ARG A 192 9.69 14.31 -5.75
CA ARG A 192 8.42 13.69 -6.16
C ARG A 192 7.73 14.52 -7.24
N PHE A 193 7.23 13.87 -8.27
CA PHE A 193 6.54 14.49 -9.41
C PHE A 193 5.51 13.54 -10.02
#